data_AF-W0ET87-F1
#
_entry.id   AF-W0ET87-F1
#
_cell.length_a   1.000
_cell.length_b   1.000
_cell.length_c   1.000
_cell.angle_alpha   90.00
_cell.angle_beta   90.00
_cell.angle_gamma   90.00
#
_symmetry.space_group_name_H-M   'P 1'
#
loop_
_entity.id
_entity.type
_entity.pdbx_description
1 polymer ?
#
loop_
_entity_poly.entity_id
_entity_poly.type
_entity_poly.pdbx_seq_one_letter_code
_entity_poly.pdbx_strand_id
1 'polypeptide(L)'
;MKKIILIDDNNKNQRAVYGASFVDEDFYADVLYHVEKLNSQSDLSFLNDAVCVMLHDSLEDYINGEFVFSSHKAKERIEDYIQETGVPYVLFSDGHSITAEWREETPNVVYSIKKSEFYLHLKDFISYFKKCGNIDMRIIAYGKDFLRDLICKWCQLIIHDLNGLTTNEYIDISCINKKALRQVIGNSQPQIGISFDEIMCKIEDQEITVGQMRTNINSIISSVKKYGKNINSWE
;
A
#
# COMPACT_ATOMS: atom_id res chain seq x y z
N MET A 1 6.74 2.73 -22.72
CA MET A 1 6.99 3.64 -21.56
C MET A 1 6.20 3.07 -20.40
N LYS A 2 6.80 2.87 -19.23
CA LYS A 2 6.16 2.18 -18.10
C LYS A 2 4.86 2.88 -17.66
N LYS A 3 3.72 2.19 -17.67
CA LYS A 3 2.41 2.75 -17.29
C LYS A 3 1.65 1.91 -16.27
N ILE A 4 0.87 2.56 -15.43
CA ILE A 4 -0.21 1.94 -14.67
C ILE A 4 -1.40 1.80 -15.63
N ILE A 5 -1.97 0.59 -15.71
CA ILE A 5 -3.12 0.30 -16.55
C ILE A 5 -4.36 0.18 -15.69
N LEU A 6 -5.38 1.00 -15.95
CA LEU A 6 -6.68 0.95 -15.27
C LEU A 6 -7.73 0.37 -16.21
N ILE A 7 -8.36 -0.72 -15.82
CA ILE A 7 -9.39 -1.41 -16.61
C ILE A 7 -10.68 -1.41 -15.82
N ASP A 8 -11.59 -0.51 -16.20
CA ASP A 8 -12.88 -0.30 -15.52
C ASP A 8 -13.90 0.22 -16.50
N ASP A 9 -15.09 -0.37 -16.48
CA ASP A 9 -16.19 -0.06 -17.39
C ASP A 9 -16.77 1.35 -17.20
N ASN A 10 -16.40 2.04 -16.12
CA ASN A 10 -16.91 3.35 -15.69
C ASN A 10 -18.43 3.46 -15.80
N ASN A 11 -19.14 2.36 -15.51
CA ASN A 11 -20.58 2.29 -15.71
C ASN A 11 -21.27 3.43 -14.94
N LYS A 12 -22.17 4.17 -15.61
CA LYS A 12 -22.88 5.34 -15.06
C LYS A 12 -21.98 6.48 -14.53
N ASN A 13 -20.77 6.64 -15.07
CA ASN A 13 -19.84 7.71 -14.67
C ASN A 13 -19.47 7.66 -13.18
N GLN A 14 -19.31 6.45 -12.64
CA GLN A 14 -19.00 6.22 -11.24
C GLN A 14 -17.69 6.87 -10.81
N ARG A 15 -16.68 6.99 -11.69
CA ARG A 15 -15.43 7.67 -11.36
C ARG A 15 -15.65 9.10 -10.86
N ALA A 16 -16.49 9.87 -11.54
CA ALA A 16 -16.82 11.23 -11.12
C ALA A 16 -17.51 11.25 -9.74
N VAL A 17 -18.39 10.27 -9.47
CA VAL A 17 -19.06 10.14 -8.17
C VAL A 17 -18.06 9.89 -7.03
N TYR A 18 -17.02 9.11 -7.27
CA TYR A 18 -15.95 8.86 -6.30
C TYR A 18 -14.84 9.92 -6.29
N GLY A 19 -15.00 11.05 -7.00
CA GLY A 19 -14.00 12.12 -7.06
C GLY A 19 -12.76 11.77 -7.89
N ALA A 20 -12.87 10.78 -8.78
CA ALA A 20 -11.80 10.31 -9.66
C ALA A 20 -11.85 10.88 -11.08
N SER A 21 -12.49 12.04 -11.28
CA SER A 21 -12.56 12.72 -12.60
C SER A 21 -11.20 13.01 -13.23
N PHE A 22 -10.13 13.08 -12.42
CA PHE A 22 -8.76 13.24 -12.90
C PHE A 22 -8.30 12.12 -13.85
N VAL A 23 -8.96 10.94 -13.80
CA VAL A 23 -8.72 9.84 -14.75
C VAL A 23 -9.22 10.25 -16.13
N ASP A 24 -10.46 10.73 -16.22
CA ASP A 24 -11.12 11.08 -17.47
C ASP A 24 -10.65 12.45 -18.02
N GLU A 25 -10.06 13.29 -17.16
CA GLU A 25 -9.41 14.56 -17.51
C GLU A 25 -7.95 14.38 -17.98
N ASP A 26 -7.46 13.16 -18.10
CA ASP A 26 -6.10 12.84 -18.56
C ASP A 26 -4.97 13.48 -17.71
N PHE A 27 -5.25 13.82 -16.44
CA PHE A 27 -4.30 14.52 -15.57
C PHE A 27 -2.98 13.77 -15.37
N TYR A 28 -3.02 12.44 -15.47
CA TYR A 28 -1.87 11.54 -15.35
C TYR A 28 -1.58 10.75 -16.64
N ALA A 29 -1.97 11.23 -17.83
CA ALA A 29 -1.84 10.47 -19.09
C ALA A 29 -0.41 10.00 -19.43
N ASP A 30 0.61 10.63 -18.83
CA ASP A 30 2.02 10.23 -18.94
C ASP A 30 2.33 8.91 -18.23
N VAL A 31 1.61 8.58 -17.15
CA VAL A 31 1.86 7.40 -16.30
C VAL A 31 0.66 6.49 -16.10
N LEU A 32 -0.56 6.96 -16.39
CA LEU A 32 -1.81 6.21 -16.32
C LEU A 32 -2.35 6.02 -17.73
N TYR A 33 -2.81 4.81 -18.03
CA TYR A 33 -3.59 4.51 -19.23
C TYR A 33 -4.85 3.76 -18.80
N HIS A 34 -6.03 4.29 -19.14
CA HIS A 34 -7.30 3.67 -18.76
C HIS A 34 -8.01 3.08 -19.98
N VAL A 35 -8.70 1.97 -19.78
CA VAL A 35 -9.41 1.21 -20.80
C VAL A 35 -10.76 0.77 -20.24
N GLU A 36 -11.83 1.01 -20.99
CA GLU A 36 -13.20 0.72 -20.52
C GLU A 36 -13.89 -0.37 -21.35
N LYS A 37 -13.61 -0.40 -22.65
CA LYS A 37 -14.35 -1.21 -23.63
C LYS A 37 -13.47 -2.34 -24.12
N LEU A 38 -13.60 -3.51 -23.52
CA LEU A 38 -12.84 -4.70 -23.87
C LEU A 38 -13.77 -5.89 -24.12
N ASN A 39 -13.34 -6.84 -24.94
CA ASN A 39 -13.99 -8.12 -25.14
C ASN A 39 -12.96 -9.22 -25.44
N SER A 40 -13.43 -10.42 -25.71
CA SER A 40 -12.61 -11.60 -26.03
C SER A 40 -11.64 -11.41 -27.21
N GLN A 41 -11.88 -10.45 -28.11
CA GLN A 41 -11.06 -10.21 -29.31
C GLN A 41 -10.19 -8.96 -29.21
N SER A 42 -10.28 -8.20 -28.11
CA SER A 42 -9.48 -6.98 -27.92
C SER A 42 -7.98 -7.29 -27.97
N ASP A 43 -7.23 -6.38 -28.60
CA ASP A 43 -5.77 -6.37 -28.54
C ASP A 43 -5.33 -5.93 -27.13
N LEU A 44 -4.54 -6.78 -26.47
CA LEU A 44 -4.03 -6.54 -25.12
C LEU A 44 -2.58 -6.05 -25.13
N SER A 45 -2.03 -5.65 -26.29
CA SER A 45 -0.66 -5.14 -26.43
C SER A 45 -0.34 -3.94 -25.53
N PHE A 46 -1.36 -3.18 -25.09
CA PHE A 46 -1.22 -2.11 -24.10
C PHE A 46 -0.71 -2.60 -22.74
N LEU A 47 -0.84 -3.90 -22.43
CA LEU A 47 -0.31 -4.51 -21.20
C LEU A 47 1.21 -4.72 -21.24
N ASN A 48 1.83 -4.73 -22.43
CA ASN A 48 3.27 -5.01 -22.58
C ASN A 48 4.17 -4.01 -21.82
N ASP A 49 3.68 -2.79 -21.64
CA ASP A 49 4.36 -1.69 -20.93
C ASP A 49 3.85 -1.52 -19.48
N ALA A 50 2.99 -2.43 -18.99
CA ALA A 50 2.36 -2.30 -17.68
C ALA A 50 3.36 -2.51 -16.55
N VAL A 51 3.42 -1.56 -15.62
CA VAL A 51 4.08 -1.75 -14.31
C VAL A 51 3.11 -2.19 -13.22
N CYS A 52 1.82 -2.00 -13.44
CA CYS A 52 0.75 -2.36 -12.54
C CYS A 52 -0.56 -2.43 -13.32
N VAL A 53 -1.39 -3.43 -13.06
CA VAL A 53 -2.73 -3.56 -13.64
C VAL A 53 -3.80 -3.41 -12.55
N MET A 54 -4.74 -2.48 -12.73
CA MET A 54 -5.88 -2.29 -11.86
C MET A 54 -7.12 -2.78 -12.61
N LEU A 55 -7.70 -3.88 -12.17
CA LEU A 55 -8.76 -4.58 -12.89
C LEU A 55 -10.05 -4.56 -12.08
N HIS A 56 -11.12 -4.07 -12.70
CA HIS A 56 -12.46 -4.18 -12.14
C HIS A 56 -12.89 -5.66 -12.10
N ASP A 57 -13.19 -6.19 -10.92
CA ASP A 57 -13.37 -7.64 -10.71
C ASP A 57 -14.63 -8.19 -11.42
N SER A 58 -15.62 -7.34 -11.67
CA SER A 58 -16.82 -7.69 -12.44
C SER A 58 -16.83 -7.07 -13.83
N LEU A 59 -15.66 -6.81 -14.44
CA LEU A 59 -15.55 -6.25 -15.79
C LEU A 59 -16.38 -7.05 -16.80
N GLU A 60 -17.36 -6.40 -17.42
CA GLU A 60 -18.21 -6.99 -18.45
C GLU A 60 -17.63 -6.73 -19.85
N ASP A 61 -17.81 -7.68 -20.76
CA ASP A 61 -17.37 -7.52 -22.15
C ASP A 61 -18.25 -6.50 -22.89
N TYR A 62 -17.60 -5.60 -23.64
CA TYR A 62 -18.24 -4.66 -24.54
C TYR A 62 -18.34 -5.23 -25.97
N ILE A 63 -19.55 -5.60 -26.39
CA ILE A 63 -19.82 -6.27 -27.66
C ILE A 63 -20.93 -5.51 -28.38
N ASN A 64 -20.73 -5.20 -29.67
CA ASN A 64 -21.73 -4.55 -30.53
C ASN A 64 -22.30 -3.23 -29.96
N GLY A 65 -21.51 -2.47 -29.19
CA GLY A 65 -21.90 -1.17 -28.66
C GLY A 65 -22.46 -1.18 -27.24
N GLU A 66 -22.59 -2.36 -26.62
CA GLU A 66 -23.19 -2.53 -25.29
C GLU A 66 -22.34 -3.43 -24.39
N PHE A 67 -22.45 -3.24 -23.07
CA PHE A 67 -21.88 -4.16 -22.09
C PHE A 67 -22.78 -5.38 -21.94
N VAL A 68 -22.21 -6.57 -22.12
CA VAL A 68 -22.93 -7.84 -22.06
C VAL A 68 -22.79 -8.42 -20.65
N PHE A 69 -23.87 -8.30 -19.88
CA PHE A 69 -23.96 -8.87 -18.55
C PHE A 69 -23.56 -10.36 -18.56
N SER A 70 -22.76 -10.79 -17.58
CA SER A 70 -22.19 -12.14 -17.43
C SER A 70 -21.11 -12.59 -18.42
N SER A 71 -20.75 -11.76 -19.41
CA SER A 71 -19.60 -12.04 -20.28
C SER A 71 -18.33 -11.40 -19.70
N HIS A 72 -17.35 -12.21 -19.34
CA HIS A 72 -16.12 -11.78 -18.66
C HIS A 72 -14.84 -12.26 -19.39
N LYS A 73 -14.91 -12.47 -20.70
CA LYS A 73 -13.82 -13.09 -21.46
C LYS A 73 -12.59 -12.20 -21.58
N ALA A 74 -12.76 -10.89 -21.66
CA ALA A 74 -11.63 -9.96 -21.57
C ALA A 74 -10.92 -10.08 -20.21
N LYS A 75 -11.70 -10.13 -19.12
CA LYS A 75 -11.17 -10.26 -17.75
C LYS A 75 -10.33 -11.53 -17.61
N GLU A 76 -10.88 -12.69 -18.01
CA GLU A 76 -10.16 -13.97 -17.99
C GLU A 76 -8.80 -13.87 -18.70
N ARG A 77 -8.76 -13.31 -19.92
CA ARG A 77 -7.51 -13.12 -20.67
C ARG A 77 -6.50 -12.18 -19.99
N ILE A 78 -6.98 -11.15 -19.30
CA ILE A 78 -6.12 -10.22 -18.55
C ILE A 78 -5.56 -10.92 -17.30
N GLU A 79 -6.37 -11.71 -16.60
CA GLU A 79 -5.92 -12.51 -15.45
C GLU A 79 -4.86 -13.52 -15.87
N ASP A 80 -5.05 -14.22 -17.00
CA ASP A 80 -4.05 -15.13 -17.57
C ASP A 80 -2.72 -14.38 -17.84
N TYR A 81 -2.78 -13.22 -18.48
CA TYR A 81 -1.60 -12.37 -18.72
C TYR A 81 -0.91 -11.97 -17.41
N ILE A 82 -1.68 -11.58 -16.38
CA ILE A 82 -1.13 -11.20 -15.07
C ILE A 82 -0.40 -12.38 -14.44
N GLN A 83 -0.98 -13.58 -14.51
CA GLN A 83 -0.37 -14.80 -13.98
C GLN A 83 0.90 -15.18 -14.74
N GLU A 84 0.91 -15.08 -16.06
CA GLU A 84 2.06 -15.39 -16.92
C GLU A 84 3.24 -14.43 -16.72
N THR A 85 2.95 -13.13 -16.55
CA THR A 85 3.98 -12.08 -16.47
C THR A 85 4.40 -11.72 -15.05
N GLY A 86 3.57 -12.04 -14.05
CA GLY A 86 3.79 -11.65 -12.67
C GLY A 86 3.71 -10.13 -12.44
N VAL A 87 3.03 -9.39 -13.32
CA VAL A 87 2.85 -7.94 -13.16
C VAL A 87 2.06 -7.67 -11.87
N PRO A 88 2.46 -6.67 -11.06
CA PRO A 88 1.69 -6.27 -9.89
C PRO A 88 0.25 -5.92 -10.26
N TYR A 89 -0.72 -6.28 -9.42
CA TYR A 89 -2.13 -6.00 -9.75
C TYR A 89 -3.04 -5.75 -8.55
N VAL A 90 -4.18 -5.14 -8.85
CA VAL A 90 -5.25 -4.80 -7.91
C VAL A 90 -6.58 -5.24 -8.50
N LEU A 91 -7.38 -5.98 -7.73
CA LEU A 91 -8.78 -6.27 -8.07
C LEU A 91 -9.72 -5.40 -7.23
N PHE A 92 -10.60 -4.66 -7.89
CA PHE A 92 -11.55 -3.78 -7.21
C PHE A 92 -12.98 -3.97 -7.70
N SER A 93 -13.93 -3.83 -6.78
CA SER A 93 -15.36 -3.95 -7.08
C SER A 93 -16.18 -3.39 -5.93
N ASP A 94 -17.42 -3.00 -6.21
CA ASP A 94 -18.42 -2.70 -5.18
C ASP A 94 -18.89 -3.96 -4.43
N GLY A 95 -18.73 -5.14 -5.03
CA GLY A 95 -19.11 -6.43 -4.42
C GLY A 95 -18.16 -6.92 -3.32
N HIS A 96 -17.01 -6.27 -3.14
CA HIS A 96 -16.04 -6.65 -2.12
C HIS A 96 -16.51 -6.28 -0.72
N SER A 97 -16.48 -7.24 0.22
CA SER A 97 -16.97 -7.06 1.59
C SER A 97 -15.96 -6.34 2.50
N ILE A 98 -14.67 -6.47 2.18
CA ILE A 98 -13.54 -5.92 2.94
C ILE A 98 -13.01 -4.64 2.32
N THR A 99 -12.48 -3.74 3.15
CA THR A 99 -11.89 -2.47 2.71
C THR A 99 -10.75 -2.72 1.72
N ALA A 100 -9.74 -3.51 2.11
CA ALA A 100 -8.68 -3.97 1.22
C ALA A 100 -8.00 -5.25 1.75
N GLU A 101 -7.56 -6.12 0.83
CA GLU A 101 -6.83 -7.35 1.09
C GLU A 101 -5.44 -7.32 0.46
N TRP A 102 -4.48 -6.89 1.26
CA TRP A 102 -3.06 -6.93 0.93
C TRP A 102 -2.34 -7.82 1.95
N ARG A 103 -1.33 -8.55 1.51
CA ARG A 103 -0.59 -9.52 2.33
C ARG A 103 0.90 -9.28 2.21
N GLU A 104 1.63 -9.38 3.32
CA GLU A 104 3.08 -9.14 3.36
C GLU A 104 3.85 -10.19 2.55
N GLU A 105 3.32 -11.42 2.48
CA GLU A 105 3.89 -12.55 1.75
C GLU A 105 3.76 -12.41 0.23
N THR A 106 2.78 -11.63 -0.24
CA THR A 106 2.50 -11.34 -1.66
C THR A 106 2.36 -9.83 -1.86
N PRO A 107 3.44 -9.05 -1.66
CA PRO A 107 3.36 -7.61 -1.50
C PRO A 107 2.98 -6.86 -2.79
N ASN A 108 3.02 -7.53 -3.94
CA ASN A 108 2.71 -6.96 -5.25
C ASN A 108 1.24 -7.17 -5.66
N VAL A 109 0.37 -7.62 -4.75
CA VAL A 109 -1.02 -7.94 -5.05
C VAL A 109 -1.96 -7.35 -4.02
N VAL A 110 -3.04 -6.73 -4.49
CA VAL A 110 -4.24 -6.45 -3.68
C VAL A 110 -5.38 -7.30 -4.25
N TYR A 111 -5.70 -8.38 -3.53
CA TYR A 111 -6.66 -9.40 -4.00
C TYR A 111 -8.09 -8.90 -4.05
N SER A 112 -8.41 -7.90 -3.23
CA SER A 112 -9.75 -7.36 -3.11
C SER A 112 -9.68 -5.98 -2.46
N ILE A 113 -10.29 -4.96 -3.08
CA ILE A 113 -10.51 -3.64 -2.48
C ILE A 113 -11.88 -3.11 -2.90
N LYS A 114 -12.61 -2.47 -1.97
CA LYS A 114 -13.87 -1.80 -2.31
C LYS A 114 -13.62 -0.69 -3.33
N LYS A 115 -14.48 -0.58 -4.35
CA LYS A 115 -14.35 0.46 -5.40
C LYS A 115 -14.24 1.87 -4.83
N SER A 116 -14.98 2.20 -3.77
CA SER A 116 -14.89 3.48 -3.08
C SER A 116 -13.50 3.76 -2.48
N GLU A 117 -12.89 2.76 -1.85
CA GLU A 117 -11.56 2.84 -1.23
C GLU A 117 -10.47 2.90 -2.30
N PHE A 118 -10.64 2.10 -3.36
CA PHE A 118 -9.74 2.12 -4.52
C PHE A 118 -9.64 3.54 -5.10
N TYR A 119 -10.77 4.19 -5.39
CA TYR A 119 -10.77 5.54 -5.95
C TYR A 119 -10.31 6.61 -4.95
N LEU A 120 -10.60 6.42 -3.66
CA LEU A 120 -10.08 7.29 -2.59
C LEU A 120 -8.54 7.33 -2.59
N HIS A 121 -7.89 6.17 -2.82
CA HIS A 121 -6.44 6.04 -2.75
C HIS A 121 -5.72 6.19 -4.11
N LEU A 122 -6.44 6.06 -5.22
CA LEU A 122 -5.88 6.01 -6.57
C LEU A 122 -4.97 7.20 -6.89
N LYS A 123 -5.40 8.42 -6.55
CA LYS A 123 -4.64 9.66 -6.84
C LYS A 123 -3.29 9.67 -6.14
N ASP A 124 -3.26 9.29 -4.87
CA ASP A 124 -2.03 9.24 -4.07
C ASP A 124 -1.08 8.15 -4.58
N PHE A 125 -1.62 6.99 -4.96
CA PHE A 125 -0.86 5.87 -5.54
C PHE A 125 -0.17 6.29 -6.85
N ILE A 126 -0.91 6.89 -7.79
CA ILE A 126 -0.34 7.36 -9.07
C ILE A 126 0.69 8.46 -8.84
N SER A 127 0.41 9.41 -7.94
CA SER A 127 1.32 10.50 -7.61
C SER A 127 2.63 9.98 -7.01
N TYR A 128 2.57 8.95 -6.17
CA TYR A 128 3.74 8.29 -5.62
C TYR A 128 4.57 7.61 -6.71
N PHE A 129 3.94 6.84 -7.60
CA PHE A 129 4.63 6.20 -8.73
C PHE A 129 5.31 7.24 -9.63
N LYS A 130 4.60 8.31 -10.00
CA LYS A 130 5.16 9.40 -10.82
C LYS A 130 6.38 10.06 -10.18
N LYS A 131 6.38 10.21 -8.84
CA LYS A 131 7.47 10.83 -8.09
C LYS A 131 8.68 9.90 -7.89
N CYS A 132 8.43 8.64 -7.60
CA CYS A 132 9.46 7.71 -7.09
C CYS A 132 9.85 6.62 -8.11
N GLY A 133 9.06 6.41 -9.16
CA GLY A 133 9.24 5.33 -10.15
C GLY A 133 8.93 3.93 -9.63
N ASN A 134 8.44 3.79 -8.40
CA ASN A 134 8.20 2.51 -7.72
C ASN A 134 6.70 2.30 -7.46
N ILE A 135 6.25 1.06 -7.57
CA ILE A 135 4.91 0.61 -7.18
C ILE A 135 4.93 0.18 -5.72
N ASP A 136 4.04 0.75 -4.91
CA ASP A 136 3.83 0.34 -3.51
C ASP A 136 2.34 0.06 -3.29
N MET A 137 1.98 -1.23 -3.27
CA MET A 137 0.59 -1.67 -3.15
C MET A 137 -0.05 -1.31 -1.81
N ARG A 138 0.74 -0.96 -0.80
CA ARG A 138 0.20 -0.52 0.48
C ARG A 138 -0.50 0.84 0.36
N ILE A 139 -0.08 1.69 -0.58
CA ILE A 139 -0.71 3.00 -0.81
C ILE A 139 -2.11 2.83 -1.38
N ILE A 140 -2.31 1.94 -2.35
CA ILE A 140 -3.65 1.70 -2.89
C ILE A 140 -4.53 0.92 -1.90
N ALA A 141 -3.95 -0.02 -1.14
CA ALA A 141 -4.68 -0.80 -0.15
C ALA A 141 -5.12 0.04 1.07
N TYR A 142 -4.27 0.93 1.59
CA TYR A 142 -4.45 1.57 2.90
C TYR A 142 -4.32 3.10 2.88
N GLY A 143 -4.11 3.70 1.72
CA GLY A 143 -3.94 5.14 1.54
C GLY A 143 -2.51 5.64 1.80
N LYS A 144 -2.22 6.90 1.47
CA LYS A 144 -0.86 7.49 1.61
C LYS A 144 -0.30 7.47 3.03
N ASP A 145 -1.17 7.44 4.03
CA ASP A 145 -0.79 7.47 5.44
C ASP A 145 -0.58 6.07 6.02
N PHE A 146 -0.62 5.00 5.21
CA PHE A 146 -0.46 3.62 5.69
C PHE A 146 0.78 3.43 6.58
N LEU A 147 1.86 4.16 6.27
CA LEU A 147 3.11 4.08 7.03
C LEU A 147 2.93 4.60 8.46
N ARG A 148 2.09 5.62 8.66
CA ARG A 148 1.72 6.14 9.99
C ARG A 148 1.12 5.03 10.84
N ASP A 149 0.19 4.27 10.25
CA ASP A 149 -0.56 3.24 10.94
C ASP A 149 0.31 2.00 11.20
N LEU A 150 1.19 1.63 10.24
CA LEU A 150 2.19 0.58 10.43
C LEU A 150 3.20 0.91 11.52
N ILE A 151 3.76 2.14 11.54
CA ILE A 151 4.67 2.57 12.59
C ILE A 151 3.98 2.49 13.95
N CYS A 152 2.73 2.96 14.06
CA CYS A 152 1.97 2.85 15.30
C CYS A 152 1.80 1.39 15.74
N LYS A 153 1.48 0.47 14.81
CA LYS A 153 1.33 -0.96 15.10
C LYS A 153 2.65 -1.59 15.58
N TRP A 154 3.76 -1.31 14.89
CA TRP A 154 5.07 -1.84 15.30
C TRP A 154 5.52 -1.29 16.66
N CYS A 155 5.32 0.01 16.90
CA CYS A 155 5.59 0.61 18.20
C CYS A 155 4.74 -0.01 19.32
N GLN A 156 3.45 -0.29 19.05
CA GLN A 156 2.58 -0.97 20.02
C GLN A 156 3.04 -2.39 20.34
N LEU A 157 3.54 -3.14 19.36
CA LEU A 157 4.13 -4.47 19.61
C LEU A 157 5.33 -4.38 20.55
N ILE A 158 6.22 -3.41 20.33
CA ILE A 158 7.38 -3.18 21.22
C ILE A 158 6.92 -2.81 22.63
N ILE A 159 6.00 -1.86 22.77
CA ILE A 159 5.47 -1.46 24.08
C ILE A 159 4.80 -2.64 24.78
N HIS A 160 4.06 -3.47 24.03
CA HIS A 160 3.42 -4.67 24.55
C HIS A 160 4.44 -5.66 25.11
N ASP A 161 5.55 -5.92 24.41
CA ASP A 161 6.59 -6.84 24.89
C ASP A 161 7.27 -6.33 26.17
N LEU A 162 7.33 -5.01 26.32
CA LEU A 162 7.82 -4.38 27.54
C LEU A 162 6.78 -4.36 28.67
N ASN A 163 5.56 -4.85 28.49
CA ASN A 163 4.56 -4.83 29.58
C ASN A 163 4.98 -5.74 30.74
N GLY A 164 4.85 -5.23 31.97
CA GLY A 164 5.26 -5.96 33.18
C GLY A 164 6.73 -5.75 33.59
N LEU A 165 7.53 -5.17 32.70
CA LEU A 165 8.91 -4.78 32.95
C LEU A 165 9.01 -3.47 33.76
N THR A 166 9.95 -3.39 34.70
CA THR A 166 10.16 -2.20 35.55
C THR A 166 10.92 -1.11 34.82
N THR A 167 10.61 0.16 35.09
CA THR A 167 11.18 1.29 34.31
C THR A 167 12.71 1.39 34.38
N ASN A 168 13.31 0.99 35.50
CA ASN A 168 14.73 1.18 35.76
C ASN A 168 15.60 -0.02 35.37
N GLU A 169 15.01 -1.14 34.92
CA GLU A 169 15.78 -2.29 34.49
C GLU A 169 16.28 -2.12 33.06
N TYR A 170 17.44 -2.70 32.77
CA TYR A 170 17.98 -2.79 31.43
C TYR A 170 17.21 -3.81 30.60
N ILE A 171 17.04 -3.52 29.31
CA ILE A 171 16.32 -4.40 28.39
C ILE A 171 17.20 -5.60 28.07
N ASP A 172 16.62 -6.80 28.14
CA ASP A 172 17.22 -7.98 27.54
C ASP A 172 16.75 -8.10 26.07
N ILE A 173 17.67 -8.46 25.18
CA ILE A 173 17.41 -8.68 23.76
C ILE A 173 16.28 -9.68 23.49
N SER A 174 16.10 -10.67 24.37
CA SER A 174 15.05 -11.67 24.25
C SER A 174 13.65 -11.09 24.54
N CYS A 175 13.57 -9.95 25.21
CA CYS A 175 12.31 -9.30 25.62
C CYS A 175 11.77 -8.31 24.59
N ILE A 176 12.36 -8.22 23.39
CA ILE A 176 11.94 -7.24 22.37
C ILE A 176 11.67 -7.89 21.01
N ASN A 177 10.56 -7.51 20.38
CA ASN A 177 10.29 -7.87 18.99
C ASN A 177 11.26 -7.14 18.04
N LYS A 178 12.35 -7.82 17.71
CA LYS A 178 13.40 -7.34 16.79
C LYS A 178 12.86 -6.96 15.42
N LYS A 179 11.86 -7.68 14.90
CA LYS A 179 11.24 -7.37 13.59
C LYS A 179 10.54 -6.02 13.68
N ALA A 180 9.71 -5.81 14.69
CA ALA A 180 9.00 -4.55 14.91
C ALA A 180 9.99 -3.38 15.13
N LEU A 181 11.01 -3.56 15.98
CA LEU A 181 12.01 -2.53 16.22
C LEU A 181 12.73 -2.14 14.93
N ARG A 182 13.22 -3.12 14.15
CA ARG A 182 13.87 -2.86 12.86
C ARG A 182 12.97 -2.06 11.91
N GLN A 183 11.69 -2.39 11.85
CA GLN A 183 10.73 -1.67 11.02
C GLN A 183 10.50 -0.23 11.50
N VAL A 184 10.38 0.01 12.81
CA VAL A 184 10.27 1.37 13.37
C VAL A 184 11.48 2.20 13.01
N ILE A 185 12.69 1.67 13.24
CA ILE A 185 13.94 2.41 12.97
C ILE A 185 14.10 2.69 11.48
N GLY A 186 13.95 1.68 10.63
CA GLY A 186 14.11 1.82 9.18
C GLY A 186 13.14 2.81 8.54
N ASN A 187 11.89 2.87 9.03
CA ASN A 187 10.86 3.76 8.49
C ASN A 187 10.78 5.13 9.18
N SER A 188 11.61 5.38 10.19
CA SER A 188 11.72 6.67 10.89
C SER A 188 12.97 7.48 10.48
N GLN A 189 13.73 6.99 9.50
CA GLN A 189 14.92 7.66 8.94
C GLN A 189 14.54 8.78 7.96
N PRO A 190 15.41 9.81 7.80
CA PRO A 190 16.70 10.01 8.46
C PRO A 190 16.63 10.67 9.86
N GLN A 191 15.45 11.04 10.35
CA GLN A 191 15.30 11.89 11.53
C GLN A 191 15.66 11.21 12.85
N ILE A 192 15.60 9.89 12.91
CA ILE A 192 15.84 9.14 14.15
C ILE A 192 17.32 9.11 14.59
N GLY A 193 18.26 9.33 13.66
CA GLY A 193 19.68 9.55 13.98
C GLY A 193 20.47 8.35 14.52
N ILE A 194 19.86 7.16 14.56
CA ILE A 194 20.49 5.91 15.02
C ILE A 194 20.07 4.76 14.10
N SER A 195 20.96 3.80 13.88
CA SER A 195 20.69 2.57 13.16
C SER A 195 20.10 1.48 14.07
N PHE A 196 19.48 0.47 13.46
CA PHE A 196 18.97 -0.68 14.21
C PHE A 196 20.11 -1.41 14.95
N ASP A 197 21.25 -1.61 14.28
CA ASP A 197 22.36 -2.37 14.85
C ASP A 197 23.00 -1.61 16.03
N GLU A 198 23.10 -0.27 15.97
CA GLU A 198 23.55 0.54 17.10
C GLU A 198 22.62 0.40 18.31
N ILE A 199 21.30 0.39 18.12
CA ILE A 199 20.36 0.15 19.24
C ILE A 199 20.56 -1.25 19.82
N MET A 200 20.76 -2.27 18.97
CA MET A 200 20.98 -3.63 19.46
C MET A 200 22.25 -3.72 20.30
N CYS A 201 23.37 -3.12 19.87
CA CYS A 201 24.60 -3.06 20.67
C CYS A 201 24.35 -2.37 22.02
N LYS A 202 23.67 -1.22 22.04
CA LYS A 202 23.34 -0.52 23.29
C LYS A 202 22.46 -1.35 24.23
N ILE A 203 21.62 -2.24 23.71
CA ILE A 203 20.85 -3.18 24.55
C ILE A 203 21.77 -4.27 25.13
N GLU A 204 22.68 -4.84 24.33
CA GLU A 204 23.66 -5.85 24.79
C GLU A 204 24.59 -5.28 25.87
N ASP A 205 25.03 -4.05 25.68
CA ASP A 205 25.92 -3.33 26.60
C ASP A 205 25.19 -2.81 27.85
N GLN A 206 23.88 -3.11 27.99
CA GLN A 206 23.03 -2.67 29.09
C GLN A 206 23.02 -1.14 29.26
N GLU A 207 22.96 -0.40 28.14
CA GLU A 207 22.90 1.06 28.13
C GLU A 207 21.46 1.61 28.02
N ILE A 208 20.50 0.76 27.64
CA ILE A 208 19.10 1.15 27.44
C ILE A 208 18.20 0.49 28.49
N THR A 209 17.59 1.34 29.31
CA THR A 209 16.54 0.95 30.26
C THR A 209 15.18 0.82 29.56
N VAL A 210 14.28 0.03 30.17
CA VAL A 210 12.87 -0.09 29.75
C VAL A 210 12.19 1.28 29.70
N GLY A 211 12.49 2.16 30.66
CA GLY A 211 11.98 3.53 30.70
C GLY A 211 12.41 4.38 29.51
N GLN A 212 13.69 4.33 29.13
CA GLN A 212 14.21 5.04 27.96
C GLN A 212 13.56 4.52 26.68
N MET A 213 13.50 3.20 26.49
CA MET A 213 12.86 2.62 25.30
C MET A 213 11.39 3.01 25.18
N ARG A 214 10.60 2.89 26.27
CA ARG A 214 9.20 3.33 26.26
C ARG A 214 9.06 4.80 25.90
N THR A 215 9.92 5.65 26.45
CA THR A 215 9.90 7.10 26.16
C THR A 215 10.17 7.37 24.68
N ASN A 216 11.21 6.76 24.12
CA ASN A 216 11.59 6.92 22.72
C ASN A 216 10.48 6.42 21.77
N ILE A 217 9.95 5.23 22.03
CA ILE A 217 8.87 4.66 21.21
C ILE A 217 7.58 5.51 21.31
N ASN A 218 7.20 5.98 22.49
CA ASN A 218 6.03 6.85 22.66
C ASN A 218 6.22 8.22 22.00
N SER A 219 7.45 8.74 22.00
CA SER A 219 7.83 9.98 21.30
C SER A 219 7.61 9.83 19.80
N ILE A 220 8.06 8.72 19.21
CA ILE A 220 7.83 8.38 17.79
C ILE A 220 6.33 8.27 17.49
N ILE A 221 5.56 7.52 18.31
CA ILE A 221 4.10 7.39 18.13
C ILE A 221 3.43 8.77 18.11
N SER A 222 3.76 9.62 19.08
CA SER A 222 3.15 10.94 19.23
C SER A 222 3.47 11.84 18.03
N SER A 223 4.72 11.78 17.57
CA SER A 223 5.20 12.50 16.39
C SER A 223 4.46 12.07 15.13
N VAL A 224 4.42 10.76 14.87
CA VAL A 224 3.80 10.16 13.69
C VAL A 224 2.29 10.41 13.67
N LYS A 225 1.61 10.31 14.82
CA LYS A 225 0.17 10.65 14.92
C LYS A 225 -0.12 12.13 14.63
N LYS A 226 0.75 13.03 15.08
CA LYS A 226 0.55 14.48 14.95
C LYS A 226 0.96 15.03 13.58
N TYR A 227 2.03 14.50 12.99
CA TYR A 227 2.69 15.06 11.81
C TYR A 227 2.72 14.12 10.61
N GLY A 228 2.23 12.88 10.74
CA GLY A 228 2.29 11.84 9.70
C GLY A 228 3.68 11.21 9.52
N LYS A 229 4.69 11.68 10.24
CA LYS A 229 6.08 11.20 10.18
C LYS A 229 6.78 11.41 11.52
N ASN A 230 7.87 10.69 11.74
CA ASN A 230 8.74 10.95 12.89
C ASN A 230 9.59 12.20 12.64
N ILE A 231 9.64 13.11 13.63
CA ILE A 231 10.52 14.28 13.64
C ILE A 231 11.48 14.28 14.84
N ASN A 232 11.45 13.22 15.66
CA ASN A 232 12.25 13.11 16.87
C ASN A 232 13.47 12.20 16.62
N SER A 233 14.61 12.57 17.22
CA SER A 233 15.78 11.71 17.35
C SER A 233 15.53 10.60 18.36
N TRP A 234 16.40 9.58 18.35
CA TRP A 234 16.42 8.54 19.37
C TRP A 234 16.94 9.02 20.74
N GLU A 235 17.73 10.09 20.75
CA GLU A 235 18.27 10.74 21.95
C GLU A 235 17.71 12.15 22.11
#